data_AF-A0A357JM22-F1
#
_entry.id   AF-A0A357JM22-F1
#
_cell.length_a   1.000
_cell.length_b   1.000
_cell.length_c   1.000
_cell.angle_alpha   90.00
_cell.angle_beta   90.00
_cell.angle_gamma   90.00
#
_symmetry.space_group_name_H-M   'P 1'
#
loop_
_entity.id
_entity.type
_entity.pdbx_description
1 polymer ?
#
loop_
_entity_poly.entity_id
_entity_poly.type
_entity_poly.pdbx_seq_one_letter_code
_entity_poly.pdbx_strand_id
1 'polypeptide(L)'
;MKLNFLQLLTILFLIGCGNKIQTQNLEKRSVEYYFEEIGKMEIQELLKKGILKDSLNIAEKYRNNEKNELNEEGFNKYTEIKIEVYQSLFKDYLYQEHIEFENSVYVLYFTVAGFDDTEWDVVKWDKDEWNMNKSYRLNRNEIKNNKLITKIFWNYDEGPKNLENIRLFVKNDYLILERGNLYHSLYDLKSEKLIINEESPWHEFNGKGKEEMNKWIKENLHDKIEIKINGKRE
;
A
#
# COMPACT_ATOMS: atom_id res chain seq x y z
N MET A 1 -6.40 24.64 -0.15
CA MET A 1 -6.65 23.75 -1.31
C MET A 1 -8.12 23.36 -1.25
N LYS A 2 -8.95 23.81 -2.20
CA LYS A 2 -10.41 23.54 -2.20
C LYS A 2 -10.64 22.23 -2.94
N LEU A 3 -10.89 21.14 -2.20
CA LEU A 3 -11.29 19.87 -2.80
C LEU A 3 -12.78 19.97 -3.14
N ASN A 4 -13.12 19.94 -4.43
CA ASN A 4 -14.52 20.03 -4.86
C ASN A 4 -15.23 18.70 -4.50
N PHE A 5 -16.50 18.74 -4.07
CA PHE A 5 -17.29 17.54 -3.76
C PHE A 5 -17.32 16.53 -4.94
N LEU A 6 -17.19 17.03 -6.17
CA LEU A 6 -17.06 16.23 -7.38
C LEU A 6 -15.71 15.50 -7.50
N GLN A 7 -14.63 16.05 -6.96
CA GLN A 7 -13.31 15.39 -6.84
C GLN A 7 -13.31 14.32 -5.73
N LEU A 8 -14.06 14.56 -4.65
CA LEU A 8 -14.34 13.55 -3.62
C LEU A 8 -15.08 12.34 -4.23
N LEU A 9 -16.06 12.60 -5.10
CA LEU A 9 -16.81 11.56 -5.82
C LEU A 9 -15.99 10.86 -6.92
N THR A 10 -15.10 11.54 -7.64
CA THR A 10 -14.32 10.90 -8.73
C THR A 10 -13.24 9.97 -8.22
N ILE A 11 -12.67 10.21 -7.03
CA ILE A 11 -11.80 9.24 -6.36
C ILE A 11 -12.61 8.01 -5.90
N LEU A 12 -13.86 8.21 -5.45
CA LEU A 12 -14.76 7.13 -5.01
C LEU A 12 -15.40 6.33 -6.17
N PHE A 13 -15.64 6.94 -7.33
CA PHE A 13 -16.34 6.28 -8.46
C PHE A 13 -15.43 5.41 -9.32
N LEU A 14 -14.11 5.65 -9.33
CA LEU A 14 -13.16 4.78 -10.05
C LEU A 14 -12.96 3.42 -9.38
N ILE A 15 -13.43 3.25 -8.15
CA ILE A 15 -13.35 2.01 -7.36
C ILE A 15 -14.59 1.13 -7.58
N GLY A 16 -15.70 1.68 -8.10
CA GLY A 16 -17.00 1.02 -8.17
C GLY A 16 -17.29 0.16 -9.41
N CYS A 17 -16.38 0.04 -10.37
CA CYS A 17 -16.64 -0.64 -11.66
C CYS A 17 -15.73 -1.85 -11.94
N GLY A 18 -15.37 -2.60 -10.90
CA GLY A 18 -14.78 -3.93 -11.05
C GLY A 18 -15.53 -4.93 -10.19
N ASN A 19 -16.34 -5.80 -10.78
CA ASN A 19 -16.79 -7.03 -10.12
C ASN A 19 -15.58 -7.97 -9.91
N LYS A 20 -14.64 -7.57 -9.04
CA LYS A 20 -13.63 -8.49 -8.52
C LYS A 20 -14.28 -9.23 -7.38
N ILE A 21 -14.32 -10.56 -7.48
CA ILE A 21 -14.79 -11.45 -6.41
C ILE A 21 -13.99 -11.09 -5.16
N GLN A 22 -14.60 -10.37 -4.22
CA GLN A 22 -14.01 -10.08 -2.92
C GLN A 22 -13.88 -11.41 -2.17
N THR A 23 -12.69 -11.99 -2.19
CA THR A 23 -12.44 -13.27 -1.53
C THR A 23 -12.24 -13.04 -0.03
N GLN A 24 -12.95 -13.77 0.82
CA GLN A 24 -12.71 -13.74 2.27
C GLN A 24 -11.31 -14.25 2.66
N ASN A 25 -10.62 -14.97 1.75
CA ASN A 25 -9.26 -15.43 1.97
C ASN A 25 -8.28 -14.24 2.06
N LEU A 26 -7.65 -14.09 3.22
CA LEU A 26 -6.64 -13.06 3.51
C LEU A 26 -5.50 -13.05 2.49
N GLU A 27 -5.13 -14.22 1.96
CA GLU A 27 -4.01 -14.39 1.04
C GLU A 27 -4.28 -13.86 -0.38
N LYS A 28 -5.52 -13.46 -0.65
CA LYS A 28 -5.96 -12.99 -1.97
C LYS A 28 -6.34 -11.51 -1.96
N ARG A 29 -6.12 -10.80 -0.85
CA ARG A 29 -6.48 -9.38 -0.71
C ARG A 29 -5.41 -8.51 -1.36
N SER A 30 -5.80 -7.71 -2.34
CA SER A 30 -4.92 -6.70 -2.96
C SER A 30 -4.93 -5.40 -2.15
N VAL A 31 -4.07 -4.44 -2.52
CA VAL A 31 -4.10 -3.09 -1.93
C VAL A 31 -5.47 -2.43 -2.18
N GLU A 32 -6.03 -2.59 -3.38
CA GLU A 32 -7.35 -2.02 -3.73
C GLU A 32 -8.47 -2.57 -2.86
N TYR A 33 -8.42 -3.86 -2.49
CA TYR A 33 -9.39 -4.44 -1.56
C TYR A 33 -9.44 -3.65 -0.24
N TYR A 34 -8.28 -3.29 0.31
CA TYR A 34 -8.24 -2.57 1.59
C TYR A 34 -8.70 -1.11 1.45
N PHE A 35 -8.39 -0.45 0.34
CA PHE A 35 -8.93 0.89 0.06
C PHE A 35 -10.46 0.88 -0.16
N GLU A 36 -11.01 -0.15 -0.80
CA GLU A 36 -12.45 -0.38 -0.90
C GLU A 36 -13.10 -0.51 0.49
N GLU A 37 -12.50 -1.31 1.38
CA GLU A 37 -13.01 -1.51 2.73
C GLU A 37 -12.97 -0.21 3.55
N ILE A 38 -11.92 0.60 3.41
CA ILE A 38 -11.84 1.93 4.04
C ILE A 38 -12.98 2.82 3.57
N GLY A 39 -13.23 2.92 2.25
CA GLY A 39 -14.33 3.73 1.73
C GLY A 39 -15.70 3.31 2.28
N LYS A 40 -15.92 2.00 2.44
CA LYS A 40 -17.15 1.48 3.08
C LYS A 40 -17.24 1.89 4.55
N MET A 41 -16.15 1.74 5.31
CA MET A 41 -16.08 2.09 6.73
C MET A 41 -16.30 3.60 6.96
N GLU A 42 -15.70 4.45 6.13
CA GLU A 42 -15.91 5.90 6.17
C GLU A 42 -17.38 6.28 6.00
N ILE A 43 -18.04 5.75 4.96
CA ILE A 43 -19.46 6.02 4.70
C ILE A 43 -20.32 5.55 5.89
N GLN A 44 -20.04 4.37 6.44
CA GLN A 44 -20.78 3.83 7.59
C GLN A 44 -20.65 4.72 8.82
N GLU A 45 -19.44 5.18 9.16
CA GLU A 45 -19.24 6.07 10.30
C GLU A 45 -19.85 7.46 10.05
N LEU A 46 -19.79 7.99 8.83
CA LEU A 46 -20.44 9.25 8.47
C LEU A 46 -21.96 9.20 8.63
N LEU A 47 -22.59 8.09 8.26
CA LEU A 47 -24.03 7.86 8.46
C LEU A 47 -24.36 7.74 9.95
N LYS A 48 -23.60 6.93 10.69
CA LYS A 48 -23.78 6.72 12.12
C LYS A 48 -23.63 7.99 12.94
N LYS A 49 -22.74 8.89 12.54
CA LYS A 49 -22.51 10.20 13.19
C LYS A 49 -23.49 11.28 12.69
N GLY A 50 -24.39 10.95 11.75
CA GLY A 50 -25.40 11.86 11.21
C GLY A 50 -24.83 12.99 10.37
N ILE A 51 -23.60 12.84 9.85
CA ILE A 51 -22.98 13.79 8.92
C ILE A 51 -23.60 13.61 7.53
N LEU A 52 -23.80 12.35 7.16
CA LEU A 52 -24.61 11.95 6.02
C LEU A 52 -26.00 11.51 6.50
N LYS A 53 -27.03 11.85 5.73
CA LYS A 53 -28.40 11.34 5.91
C LYS A 53 -28.59 9.98 5.25
N ASP A 54 -27.94 9.80 4.11
CA ASP A 54 -27.84 8.56 3.35
C ASP A 54 -26.52 8.60 2.55
N SER A 55 -26.22 7.55 1.77
CA SER A 55 -24.94 7.44 1.06
C SER A 55 -24.69 8.53 0.01
N LEU A 56 -25.69 9.36 -0.32
CA LEU A 56 -25.63 10.38 -1.35
C LEU A 56 -25.86 11.80 -0.82
N ASN A 57 -26.45 11.95 0.37
CA ASN A 57 -26.91 13.23 0.88
C ASN A 57 -26.26 13.62 2.21
N ILE A 58 -25.70 14.83 2.25
CA ILE A 58 -25.20 15.48 3.48
C ILE A 58 -26.39 15.91 4.33
N ALA A 59 -26.32 15.70 5.65
CA ALA A 59 -27.33 16.19 6.58
C ALA A 59 -27.36 17.73 6.60
N GLU A 60 -28.55 18.32 6.71
CA GLU A 60 -28.77 19.76 6.58
C GLU A 60 -27.86 20.60 7.48
N LYS A 61 -27.66 20.17 8.73
CA LYS A 61 -26.75 20.80 9.69
C LYS A 61 -25.31 20.95 9.15
N TYR A 62 -24.85 20.00 8.36
CA TYR A 62 -23.48 19.90 7.86
C TYR A 62 -23.32 20.35 6.41
N ARG A 63 -24.42 20.77 5.76
CA ARG A 63 -24.41 21.14 4.36
C ARG A 63 -24.10 22.63 4.18
N ASN A 64 -23.19 22.91 3.25
CA ASN A 64 -23.07 24.24 2.68
C ASN A 64 -24.15 24.43 1.60
N ASN A 65 -25.15 25.25 1.90
CA ASN A 65 -26.32 25.46 1.03
C ASN A 65 -25.98 26.07 -0.33
N GLU A 66 -24.82 26.71 -0.49
CA GLU A 66 -24.39 27.30 -1.76
C GLU A 66 -23.75 26.29 -2.72
N LYS A 67 -23.15 25.21 -2.19
CA LYS A 67 -22.20 24.36 -2.95
C LYS A 67 -22.41 22.86 -2.83
N ASN A 68 -23.44 22.42 -2.09
CA ASN A 68 -23.72 21.00 -1.85
C ASN A 68 -22.47 20.22 -1.37
N GLU A 69 -21.69 20.84 -0.50
CA GLU A 69 -20.48 20.29 0.12
C GLU A 69 -20.60 20.34 1.64
N LEU A 70 -19.64 19.75 2.36
CA LEU A 70 -19.57 19.90 3.81
C LEU A 70 -19.26 21.35 4.17
N ASN A 71 -19.97 21.91 5.14
CA ASN A 71 -19.53 23.13 5.81
C ASN A 71 -18.31 22.85 6.71
N GLU A 72 -17.75 23.88 7.33
CA GLU A 72 -16.54 23.75 8.15
C GLU A 72 -16.70 22.76 9.32
N GLU A 73 -17.83 22.79 10.04
CA GLU A 73 -18.11 21.82 11.12
C GLU A 73 -18.14 20.39 10.57
N GLY A 74 -18.79 20.18 9.42
CA GLY A 74 -18.89 18.89 8.76
C GLY A 74 -17.53 18.37 8.29
N PHE A 75 -16.71 19.26 7.71
CA PHE A 75 -15.37 18.91 7.24
C PHE A 75 -14.42 18.52 8.37
N ASN A 76 -14.46 19.23 9.50
CA ASN A 76 -13.63 18.92 10.66
C ASN A 76 -13.98 17.53 11.22
N LYS A 77 -15.28 17.25 11.40
CA LYS A 77 -15.72 15.92 11.84
C LYS A 77 -15.42 14.81 10.85
N TYR A 78 -15.58 15.07 9.55
CA TYR A 78 -15.19 14.12 8.51
C TYR A 78 -13.69 13.79 8.59
N THR A 79 -12.84 14.80 8.81
CA THR A 79 -11.39 14.60 8.95
C THR A 79 -11.06 13.73 10.16
N GLU A 80 -11.72 13.95 11.31
CA GLU A 80 -11.57 13.09 12.49
C GLU A 80 -11.96 11.63 12.19
N ILE A 81 -13.13 11.42 11.57
CA ILE A 81 -13.60 10.08 11.18
C ILE A 81 -12.61 9.42 10.21
N LYS A 82 -12.13 10.17 9.23
CA LYS A 82 -11.15 9.67 8.25
C LYS A 82 -9.88 9.18 8.94
N ILE A 83 -9.34 9.96 9.89
CA ILE A 83 -8.16 9.57 10.68
C ILE A 83 -8.44 8.28 11.45
N GLU A 84 -9.57 8.21 12.17
CA GLU A 84 -9.93 7.04 12.96
C GLU A 84 -10.08 5.77 12.11
N VAL A 85 -10.77 5.89 10.97
CA VAL A 85 -11.00 4.76 10.05
C VAL A 85 -9.68 4.29 9.44
N TYR A 86 -8.85 5.20 8.93
CA TYR A 86 -7.52 4.85 8.39
C TYR A 86 -6.65 4.17 9.44
N GLN A 87 -6.55 4.74 10.65
CA GLN A 87 -5.76 4.16 11.74
C GLN A 87 -6.29 2.80 12.19
N SER A 88 -7.59 2.54 12.10
CA SER A 88 -8.16 1.25 12.50
C SER A 88 -7.62 0.08 11.68
N LEU A 89 -7.25 0.33 10.42
CA LEU A 89 -6.79 -0.68 9.47
C LEU A 89 -5.28 -0.60 9.22
N PHE A 90 -4.76 0.61 8.98
CA PHE A 90 -3.38 0.87 8.57
C PHE A 90 -2.44 1.27 9.73
N LYS A 91 -2.85 1.10 10.99
CA LYS A 91 -1.88 1.13 12.10
C LYS A 91 -0.85 0.00 12.02
N ASP A 92 -1.24 -1.11 11.38
CA ASP A 92 -0.43 -2.29 11.19
C ASP A 92 -0.05 -2.45 9.71
N TYR A 93 1.01 -3.20 9.45
CA TYR A 93 1.31 -3.75 8.14
C TYR A 93 0.41 -4.95 7.86
N LEU A 94 -0.18 -4.98 6.68
CA LEU A 94 -1.14 -5.96 6.20
C LEU A 94 -0.46 -6.88 5.20
N TYR A 95 -0.65 -8.19 5.36
CA TYR A 95 -0.12 -9.18 4.44
C TYR A 95 -0.63 -8.95 3.01
N GLN A 96 0.26 -9.11 2.02
CA GLN A 96 -0.08 -9.15 0.60
C GLN A 96 0.19 -10.51 -0.02
N GLU A 97 1.42 -11.00 0.10
CA GLU A 97 1.84 -12.29 -0.45
C GLU A 97 3.06 -12.83 0.29
N HIS A 98 3.44 -14.07 -0.02
CA HIS A 98 4.73 -14.61 0.36
C HIS A 98 5.27 -15.53 -0.72
N ILE A 99 6.57 -15.79 -0.67
CA ILE A 99 7.23 -16.83 -1.43
C ILE A 99 8.12 -17.66 -0.52
N GLU A 100 8.20 -18.96 -0.80
CA GLU A 100 9.14 -19.85 -0.13
C GLU A 100 10.39 -20.03 -0.99
N PHE A 101 11.56 -19.98 -0.36
CA PHE A 101 12.82 -20.29 -0.99
C PHE A 101 13.72 -21.00 0.01
N GLU A 102 14.14 -22.21 -0.33
CA GLU A 102 14.84 -23.12 0.59
C GLU A 102 14.08 -23.27 1.93
N ASN A 103 14.75 -23.00 3.05
CA ASN A 103 14.18 -23.06 4.41
C ASN A 103 13.63 -21.71 4.88
N SER A 104 13.46 -20.73 3.99
CA SER A 104 12.98 -19.39 4.32
C SER A 104 11.66 -19.06 3.65
N VAL A 105 10.89 -18.17 4.28
CA VAL A 105 9.69 -17.58 3.72
C VAL A 105 9.85 -16.07 3.69
N TYR A 106 9.73 -15.48 2.50
CA TYR A 106 9.79 -14.04 2.30
C TYR A 106 8.38 -13.52 2.15
N VAL A 107 7.98 -12.59 3.03
CA VAL A 107 6.60 -12.13 3.12
C VAL A 107 6.57 -10.64 2.85
N LEU A 108 5.69 -10.24 1.93
CA LEU A 108 5.41 -8.86 1.60
C LEU A 108 4.24 -8.37 2.44
N TYR A 109 4.46 -7.30 3.19
CA TYR A 109 3.41 -6.55 3.85
C TYR A 109 3.35 -5.12 3.32
N PHE A 110 2.18 -4.49 3.45
CA PHE A 110 2.02 -3.08 3.12
C PHE A 110 1.22 -2.33 4.20
N THR A 111 1.40 -1.02 4.26
CA THR A 111 0.56 -0.14 5.08
C THR A 111 0.41 1.24 4.44
N VAL A 112 -0.36 2.12 5.09
CA VAL A 112 -0.53 3.52 4.70
C VAL A 112 -0.04 4.41 5.83
N ALA A 113 0.89 5.32 5.53
CA ALA A 113 1.22 6.46 6.35
C ALA A 113 0.35 7.65 5.97
N GLY A 114 -0.16 8.38 6.96
CA GLY A 114 -1.10 9.47 6.71
C GLY A 114 -2.40 8.97 6.06
N PHE A 115 -2.74 9.51 4.88
CA PHE A 115 -3.99 9.18 4.18
C PHE A 115 -3.78 8.54 2.81
N ASP A 116 -2.56 8.62 2.30
CA ASP A 116 -2.24 8.21 0.95
C ASP A 116 -0.87 7.57 0.88
N ASP A 117 0.15 8.09 1.54
CA ASP A 117 1.50 7.54 1.40
C ASP A 117 1.54 6.04 1.74
N THR A 118 2.01 5.23 0.79
CA THR A 118 2.01 3.77 0.93
C THR A 118 3.40 3.26 1.24
N GLU A 119 3.47 2.30 2.15
CA GLU A 119 4.70 1.64 2.56
C GLU A 119 4.62 0.15 2.26
N TRP A 120 5.72 -0.44 1.80
CA TRP A 120 5.92 -1.87 1.66
C TRP A 120 7.11 -2.33 2.47
N ASP A 121 6.97 -3.42 3.19
CA ASP A 121 8.04 -4.05 3.94
C ASP A 121 8.14 -5.52 3.56
N VAL A 122 9.34 -5.98 3.26
CA VAL A 122 9.62 -7.39 3.02
C VAL A 122 10.44 -7.93 4.17
N VAL A 123 9.91 -8.98 4.78
CA VAL A 123 10.56 -9.68 5.91
C VAL A 123 10.80 -11.13 5.56
N LYS A 124 11.88 -11.70 6.11
CA LYS A 124 12.25 -13.10 6.03
C LYS A 124 11.88 -13.80 7.33
N TRP A 125 11.26 -14.96 7.20
CA TRP A 125 10.97 -15.90 8.27
C TRP A 125 11.76 -17.19 8.04
N ASP A 126 12.08 -17.89 9.13
CA ASP A 126 12.32 -19.33 9.04
C ASP A 126 11.00 -20.05 8.72
N LYS A 127 11.06 -21.12 7.92
CA LYS A 127 9.84 -21.82 7.46
C LYS A 127 9.06 -22.47 8.60
N ASP A 128 9.73 -23.04 9.59
CA ASP A 128 9.06 -23.67 10.73
C ASP A 128 8.38 -22.60 11.59
N GLU A 129 9.07 -21.47 11.81
CA GLU A 129 8.52 -20.32 12.50
C GLU A 129 7.33 -19.72 11.76
N TRP A 130 7.37 -19.62 10.43
CA TRP A 130 6.22 -19.19 9.63
C TRP A 130 5.03 -20.14 9.81
N ASN A 131 5.24 -21.45 9.76
CA ASN A 131 4.15 -22.42 9.88
C ASN A 131 3.48 -22.38 11.26
N MET A 132 4.23 -22.10 12.32
CA MET A 132 3.72 -22.04 13.70
C MET A 132 3.16 -20.67 14.06
N ASN A 133 3.82 -19.60 13.59
CA ASN A 133 3.64 -18.24 14.07
C ASN A 133 3.27 -17.23 12.96
N LYS A 134 2.85 -17.69 11.77
CA LYS A 134 2.45 -16.80 10.68
C LYS A 134 1.44 -15.77 11.16
N SER A 135 1.66 -14.53 10.73
CA SER A 135 0.72 -13.45 10.96
C SER A 135 0.34 -12.79 9.66
N TYR A 136 -0.94 -12.54 9.48
CA TYR A 136 -1.43 -11.73 8.35
C TYR A 136 -1.39 -10.22 8.65
N ARG A 137 -0.93 -9.84 9.87
CA ARG A 137 -0.73 -8.46 10.30
C ARG A 137 0.49 -8.33 11.20
N LEU A 138 1.33 -7.35 10.94
CA LEU A 138 2.46 -7.02 11.82
C LEU A 138 2.37 -5.56 12.20
N ASN A 139 2.34 -5.26 13.50
CA ASN A 139 2.44 -3.88 13.94
C ASN A 139 3.85 -3.33 13.67
N ARG A 140 4.00 -2.00 13.70
CA ARG A 140 5.27 -1.33 13.39
C ARG A 140 6.43 -1.74 14.33
N ASN A 141 6.13 -2.16 15.57
CA ASN A 141 7.15 -2.63 16.51
C ASN A 141 7.59 -4.07 16.23
N GLU A 142 6.67 -4.93 15.76
CA GLU A 142 6.98 -6.30 15.38
C GLU A 142 7.97 -6.32 14.20
N ILE A 143 7.74 -5.51 13.17
CA ILE A 143 8.69 -5.38 12.04
C ILE A 143 10.12 -5.02 12.50
N LYS A 144 10.27 -4.21 13.56
CA LYS A 144 11.57 -3.70 14.03
C LYS A 144 12.25 -4.61 15.05
N ASN A 145 11.48 -5.22 15.94
CA ASN A 145 11.99 -5.82 17.18
C ASN A 145 11.68 -7.32 17.31
N ASN A 146 10.88 -7.90 16.41
CA ASN A 146 10.56 -9.32 16.47
C ASN A 146 11.78 -10.17 16.06
N LYS A 147 12.24 -11.03 16.96
CA LYS A 147 13.41 -11.91 16.73
C LYS A 147 13.13 -13.07 15.77
N LEU A 148 11.86 -13.37 15.49
CA LEU A 148 11.44 -14.45 14.58
C LEU A 148 11.55 -14.04 13.11
N ILE A 149 11.74 -12.76 12.84
CA ILE A 149 11.79 -12.22 11.48
C ILE A 149 13.05 -11.40 11.28
N THR A 150 13.50 -11.33 10.03
CA THR A 150 14.56 -10.43 9.60
C THR A 150 14.00 -9.48 8.56
N LYS A 151 14.07 -8.17 8.80
CA LYS A 151 13.70 -7.17 7.81
C LYS A 151 14.70 -7.19 6.65
N ILE A 152 14.20 -7.28 5.42
CA ILE A 152 15.02 -7.38 4.20
C ILE A 152 15.14 -6.01 3.54
N PHE A 153 14.01 -5.36 3.24
CA PHE A 153 13.98 -4.00 2.72
C PHE A 153 12.62 -3.35 2.95
N TRP A 154 12.59 -2.04 2.78
CA TRP A 154 11.39 -1.21 2.89
C TRP A 154 11.34 -0.20 1.75
N ASN A 155 10.14 0.03 1.24
CA ASN A 155 9.86 1.01 0.19
C ASN A 155 8.69 1.89 0.62
N TYR A 156 8.73 3.14 0.18
CA TYR A 156 7.79 4.17 0.51
C TYR A 156 7.47 5.00 -0.72
N ASP A 157 6.21 5.37 -0.85
CA ASP A 157 5.68 6.03 -2.03
C ASP A 157 4.73 7.15 -1.59
N GLU A 158 5.26 8.38 -1.54
CA GLU A 158 4.51 9.64 -1.33
C GLU A 158 3.87 10.16 -2.63
N GLY A 159 4.35 9.64 -3.76
CA GLY A 159 4.06 10.13 -5.09
C GLY A 159 2.96 9.32 -5.77
N PRO A 160 2.62 9.65 -7.01
CA PRO A 160 1.60 8.94 -7.78
C PRO A 160 1.92 7.44 -7.87
N LYS A 161 1.20 6.70 -7.05
CA LYS A 161 1.59 5.39 -6.55
C LYS A 161 1.48 4.32 -7.62
N ASN A 162 2.42 3.39 -7.60
CA ASN A 162 2.36 2.15 -8.37
C ASN A 162 1.66 1.09 -7.50
N LEU A 163 0.32 1.16 -7.41
CA LEU A 163 -0.48 0.24 -6.57
C LEU A 163 -0.90 -1.03 -7.31
N GLU A 164 -0.77 -1.02 -8.63
CA GLU A 164 -1.10 -2.13 -9.51
C GLU A 164 0.06 -3.13 -9.63
N ASN A 165 -0.26 -4.40 -9.90
CA ASN A 165 0.71 -5.47 -10.18
C ASN A 165 1.85 -5.59 -9.15
N ILE A 166 1.51 -5.40 -7.88
CA ILE A 166 2.45 -5.62 -6.78
C ILE A 166 2.70 -7.12 -6.66
N ARG A 167 3.96 -7.54 -6.82
CA ARG A 167 4.35 -8.94 -6.64
C ARG A 167 5.79 -9.11 -6.16
N LEU A 168 6.02 -10.19 -5.44
CA LEU A 168 7.30 -10.67 -4.96
C LEU A 168 7.60 -11.99 -5.67
N PHE A 169 8.77 -12.12 -6.30
CA PHE A 169 9.13 -13.36 -7.00
C PHE A 169 10.63 -13.62 -6.97
N VAL A 170 11.00 -14.88 -7.23
CA VAL A 170 12.39 -15.30 -7.41
C VAL A 170 12.72 -15.45 -8.89
N LYS A 171 13.87 -14.90 -9.30
CA LYS A 171 14.49 -15.21 -10.60
C LYS A 171 16.00 -15.28 -10.44
N ASN A 172 16.60 -16.40 -10.88
CA ASN A 172 18.03 -16.64 -10.76
C ASN A 172 18.56 -16.39 -9.33
N ASP A 173 17.91 -17.01 -8.33
CA ASP A 173 18.06 -16.80 -6.88
C ASP A 173 18.20 -15.34 -6.43
N TYR A 174 17.55 -14.43 -7.13
CA TYR A 174 17.29 -13.09 -6.64
C TYR A 174 15.82 -12.96 -6.26
N LEU A 175 15.56 -12.33 -5.12
CA LEU A 175 14.25 -11.89 -4.68
C LEU A 175 13.98 -10.49 -5.25
N ILE A 176 12.85 -10.32 -5.92
CA ILE A 176 12.51 -9.09 -6.65
C ILE A 176 11.14 -8.62 -6.21
N LEU A 177 11.04 -7.33 -5.84
CA LEU A 177 9.76 -6.63 -5.65
C LEU A 177 9.43 -5.85 -6.92
N GLU A 178 8.26 -6.14 -7.48
CA GLU A 178 7.67 -5.41 -8.59
C GLU A 178 6.41 -4.68 -8.13
N ARG A 179 6.24 -3.44 -8.63
CA ARG A 179 5.03 -2.63 -8.47
C ARG A 179 4.86 -1.77 -9.72
N GLY A 180 3.66 -1.68 -10.28
CA GLY A 180 3.40 -0.87 -11.46
C GLY A 180 4.06 -1.38 -12.74
N ASN A 181 4.36 -2.68 -12.84
CA ASN A 181 5.19 -3.28 -13.89
C ASN A 181 6.64 -2.77 -13.93
N LEU A 182 7.12 -2.21 -12.81
CA LEU A 182 8.51 -1.78 -12.64
C LEU A 182 9.10 -2.50 -11.44
N TYR A 183 10.40 -2.80 -11.50
CA TYR A 183 11.10 -3.40 -10.36
C TYR A 183 11.62 -2.31 -9.44
N HIS A 184 11.42 -2.50 -8.14
CA HIS A 184 11.77 -1.52 -7.11
C HIS A 184 12.92 -1.99 -6.24
N SER A 185 13.02 -3.30 -6.00
CA SER A 185 14.04 -3.87 -5.13
C SER A 185 14.59 -5.18 -5.67
N LEU A 186 15.88 -5.41 -5.43
CA LEU A 186 16.60 -6.64 -5.75
C LEU A 186 17.44 -7.07 -4.55
N TYR A 187 17.14 -8.25 -4.02
CA TYR A 187 17.87 -8.88 -2.94
C TYR A 187 18.47 -10.21 -3.42
N ASP A 188 19.75 -10.40 -3.16
CA ASP A 188 20.47 -11.63 -3.51
C ASP A 188 20.28 -12.70 -2.42
N LEU A 189 19.57 -13.78 -2.77
CA LEU A 189 19.24 -14.85 -1.83
C LEU A 189 20.48 -15.67 -1.43
N LYS A 190 21.54 -15.69 -2.25
CA LYS A 190 22.76 -16.46 -1.94
C LYS A 190 23.68 -15.73 -0.98
N SER A 191 23.92 -14.45 -1.23
CA SER A 191 24.79 -13.64 -0.38
C SER A 191 24.05 -12.95 0.76
N GLU A 192 22.72 -13.08 0.78
CA GLU A 192 21.81 -12.46 1.75
C GLU A 192 21.93 -10.93 1.80
N LYS A 193 22.15 -10.30 0.64
CA LYS A 193 22.39 -8.85 0.53
C LYS A 193 21.36 -8.14 -0.32
N LEU A 194 20.92 -6.98 0.16
CA LEU A 194 20.17 -6.01 -0.63
C LEU A 194 21.10 -5.35 -1.65
N ILE A 195 20.81 -5.52 -2.93
CA ILE A 195 21.69 -5.08 -4.03
C ILE A 195 21.20 -3.76 -4.62
N ILE A 196 19.89 -3.65 -4.87
CA ILE A 196 19.26 -2.44 -5.40
C ILE A 196 18.00 -2.20 -4.58
N ASN A 197 17.89 -1.00 -4.02
CA ASN A 197 16.70 -0.52 -3.34
C ASN A 197 16.76 0.99 -3.30
N GLU A 198 15.66 1.65 -3.67
CA GLU A 198 15.45 3.04 -3.30
C GLU A 198 14.25 3.07 -2.34
N GLU A 199 14.48 3.55 -1.12
CA GLU A 199 13.44 3.56 -0.11
C GLU A 199 12.34 4.54 -0.49
N SER A 200 12.66 5.68 -1.11
CA SER A 200 11.66 6.66 -1.51
C SER A 200 12.01 7.34 -2.83
N PRO A 201 11.59 6.78 -3.98
CA PRO A 201 11.85 7.39 -5.30
C PRO A 201 11.37 8.84 -5.42
N TRP A 202 10.31 9.21 -4.69
CA TRP A 202 9.80 10.58 -4.64
C TRP A 202 10.84 11.61 -4.15
N HIS A 203 11.71 11.22 -3.22
CA HIS A 203 12.73 12.10 -2.64
C HIS A 203 14.00 12.20 -3.50
N GLU A 204 14.21 11.25 -4.40
CA GLU A 204 15.38 11.19 -5.28
C GLU A 204 15.13 11.79 -6.67
N PHE A 205 13.88 11.79 -7.14
CA PHE A 205 13.55 12.33 -8.45
C PHE A 205 13.27 13.84 -8.39
N ASN A 206 13.86 14.61 -9.31
CA ASN A 206 13.71 16.07 -9.38
C ASN A 206 12.65 16.54 -10.39
N GLY A 207 11.69 15.68 -10.72
CA GLY A 207 10.67 15.95 -11.75
C GLY A 207 9.29 16.29 -11.19
N LYS A 208 8.26 16.19 -12.04
CA LYS A 208 6.85 16.38 -11.66
C LYS A 208 5.97 15.25 -12.15
N GLY A 209 5.20 14.67 -11.23
CA GLY A 209 4.10 13.75 -11.56
C GLY A 209 4.52 12.31 -11.87
N LYS A 210 3.52 11.47 -12.23
CA LYS A 210 3.67 10.00 -12.29
C LYS A 210 4.60 9.53 -13.38
N GLU A 211 4.46 10.14 -14.55
CA GLU A 211 5.16 9.71 -15.74
C GLU A 211 6.68 9.93 -15.59
N GLU A 212 7.09 11.10 -15.08
CA GLU A 212 8.50 11.40 -14.85
C GLU A 212 9.09 10.55 -13.71
N MET A 213 8.33 10.32 -12.63
CA MET A 213 8.77 9.44 -11.55
C MET A 213 8.92 7.99 -12.03
N ASN A 214 7.97 7.47 -12.80
CA ASN A 214 8.04 6.11 -13.34
C ASN A 214 9.17 5.95 -14.36
N LYS A 215 9.46 7.00 -15.15
CA LYS A 215 10.66 7.02 -16.00
C LYS A 215 11.94 6.95 -15.15
N TRP A 216 12.02 7.72 -14.06
CA TRP A 216 13.16 7.69 -13.16
C TRP A 216 13.34 6.30 -12.52
N ILE A 217 12.25 5.70 -12.01
CA ILE A 217 12.25 4.34 -11.45
C ILE A 217 12.72 3.33 -12.50
N LYS A 218 12.25 3.48 -13.74
CA LYS A 218 12.65 2.59 -14.83
C LYS A 218 14.17 2.63 -15.06
N GLU A 219 14.72 3.82 -15.21
CA GLU A 219 16.15 4.03 -15.51
C GLU A 219 17.07 3.67 -14.33
N ASN A 220 16.63 3.97 -13.10
CA ASN A 220 17.48 3.87 -11.92
C ASN A 220 17.36 2.56 -11.16
N LEU A 221 16.24 1.87 -11.29
CA LEU A 221 15.95 0.61 -10.60
C LEU A 221 15.66 -0.51 -11.61
N HIS A 222 14.55 -0.42 -12.34
CA HIS A 222 14.05 -1.53 -13.17
C HIS A 222 15.05 -2.03 -14.20
N ASP A 223 15.63 -1.16 -15.03
CA ASP A 223 16.55 -1.54 -16.09
C ASP A 223 17.85 -2.14 -15.51
N LYS A 224 18.34 -1.62 -14.38
CA LYS A 224 19.52 -2.16 -13.68
C LYS A 224 19.24 -3.54 -13.09
N ILE A 225 18.03 -3.74 -12.57
CA ILE A 225 17.57 -5.03 -12.07
C ILE A 225 17.43 -6.03 -13.22
N GLU A 226 16.77 -5.66 -14.33
CA GLU A 226 16.64 -6.49 -15.54
C GLU A 226 18.01 -6.98 -16.05
N ILE A 227 19.02 -6.11 -16.10
CA ILE A 227 20.39 -6.49 -16.49
C ILE A 227 20.96 -7.57 -15.55
N LYS A 228 20.82 -7.39 -14.22
CA LYS A 228 21.37 -8.32 -13.23
C LYS A 228 20.67 -9.68 -13.26
N ILE A 229 19.35 -9.70 -13.40
CA ILE A 229 18.56 -10.93 -13.32
C ILE A 229 18.58 -11.73 -14.63
N ASN A 230 18.93 -11.11 -15.76
CA ASN A 230 19.10 -11.81 -17.05
C ASN A 230 20.57 -12.10 -17.40
N GLY A 231 21.52 -11.48 -16.70
CA GLY A 231 22.95 -11.76 -16.85
C GLY A 231 23.32 -13.16 -16.34
N LYS A 232 24.48 -13.66 -16.78
CA LYS A 232 25.09 -14.82 -16.14
C LYS A 232 25.50 -14.42 -14.72
N ARG A 233 25.13 -15.23 -13.75
CA ARG A 233 25.69 -15.11 -12.40
C ARG A 233 27.15 -15.54 -12.43
N GLU A 234 28.00 -14.67 -11.88
CA GLU A 234 29.40 -14.96 -11.57
C GLU A 234 29.52 -15.77 -10.28
#